data_AF-K3YUK9-F1
#
_entry.id   AF-K3YUK9-F1
#
_cell.length_a   1.000
_cell.length_b   1.000
_cell.length_c   1.000
_cell.angle_alpha   90.00
_cell.angle_beta   90.00
_cell.angle_gamma   90.00
#
_symmetry.space_group_name_H-M   'P 1'
#
loop_
_entity.id
_entity.type
_entity.pdbx_description
1 polymer ?
#
loop_
_entity_poly.entity_id
_entity_poly.type
_entity_poly.pdbx_seq_one_letter_code
_entity_poly.pdbx_strand_id
1 'polypeptide(L)'
;MQWYLVAALLTILTSSQGILTTLSQSNGKYKYDYATIPFLAELLKLSFSSFFLWKECHSSSPPRMTKEWRSVRLYLVPSVIYLIHNNVQFATLTYVDPSTYQIVGNLKIVTTGILFRKLSNLQWMAIVLLAVGATTSQVKGCGDAPCDSLFSAPLQGYMLGILSACLSALAGVYTEYLMKKNSDSLYWQNVQLYTFGVIFNMGWLIYGDFKTGFELGPWWQRLFNGYSITTWMVVFNLGSTGLLVSWLMKYSDNIVKVYSTSMAMLLTMVISIYLFSVKATIQVLAVFLVLLLD
;
A
#
# COMPACT_ATOMS: atom_id res chain seq x y z
N MET A 1 -16.28 -6.90 16.01
CA MET A 1 -15.75 -5.53 15.85
C MET A 1 -16.42 -4.88 14.65
N GLN A 2 -16.71 -3.58 14.75
CA GLN A 2 -17.20 -2.72 13.67
C GLN A 2 -16.34 -2.77 12.39
N TRP A 3 -16.78 -3.22 11.20
CA TRP A 3 -15.94 -3.12 10.00
C TRP A 3 -15.59 -1.67 9.64
N TYR A 4 -16.53 -0.73 9.87
CA TYR A 4 -16.32 0.70 9.64
C TYR A 4 -15.32 1.32 10.63
N LEU A 5 -15.20 0.80 11.85
CA LEU A 5 -14.18 1.26 12.81
C LEU A 5 -12.78 0.89 12.33
N VAL A 6 -12.62 -0.32 11.80
CA VAL A 6 -11.35 -0.78 11.22
C VAL A 6 -11.01 0.03 9.97
N ALA A 7 -12.01 0.32 9.13
CA ALA A 7 -11.85 1.17 7.95
C ALA A 7 -11.43 2.61 8.32
N ALA A 8 -12.03 3.21 9.35
CA ALA A 8 -11.67 4.55 9.84
C ALA A 8 -10.26 4.57 10.46
N LEU A 9 -9.92 3.55 11.25
CA LEU A 9 -8.57 3.42 11.81
C LEU A 9 -7.52 3.26 10.69
N LEU A 10 -7.83 2.47 9.66
CA LEU A 10 -6.97 2.34 8.49
C LEU A 10 -6.77 3.69 7.79
N THR A 11 -7.82 4.50 7.65
CA THR A 11 -7.72 5.85 7.08
C THR A 11 -6.74 6.72 7.86
N ILE A 12 -6.88 6.75 9.20
CA ILE A 12 -6.00 7.54 10.07
C ILE A 12 -4.55 7.07 9.96
N LEU A 13 -4.30 5.76 10.08
CA LEU A 13 -2.94 5.22 10.03
C LEU A 13 -2.30 5.37 8.63
N THR A 14 -3.08 5.23 7.57
CA THR A 14 -2.58 5.45 6.20
C THR A 14 -2.21 6.91 6.01
N SER A 15 -3.00 7.84 6.55
CA SER A 15 -2.71 9.27 6.44
C SER A 15 -1.46 9.68 7.21
N SER A 16 -1.29 9.12 8.42
CA SER A 16 -0.11 9.35 9.25
C SER A 16 1.14 8.73 8.63
N GLN A 17 1.03 7.65 7.88
CA GLN A 17 2.16 7.02 7.19
C GLN A 17 2.76 7.98 6.16
N GLY A 18 1.92 8.64 5.36
CA GLY A 18 2.38 9.64 4.39
C GLY A 18 3.18 10.75 5.07
N ILE A 19 2.63 11.31 6.15
CA ILE A 19 3.24 12.41 6.90
C ILE A 19 4.53 11.97 7.59
N LEU A 20 4.54 10.80 8.26
CA LEU A 20 5.73 10.27 8.92
C LEU A 20 6.84 9.97 7.91
N THR A 21 6.49 9.51 6.70
CA THR A 21 7.47 9.28 5.63
C THR A 21 8.05 10.59 5.09
N THR A 22 7.26 11.67 5.04
CA THR A 22 7.79 12.99 4.68
C THR A 22 8.66 13.58 5.80
N LEU A 23 8.29 13.38 7.06
CA LEU A 23 9.05 13.84 8.23
C LEU A 23 10.34 13.03 8.47
N SER A 24 10.42 11.80 7.96
CA SER A 24 11.64 10.99 8.04
C SER A 24 12.72 11.43 7.05
N GLN A 25 12.38 12.31 6.09
CA GLN A 25 13.35 12.91 5.19
C GLN A 25 14.18 13.98 5.92
N SER A 26 15.50 13.97 5.70
CA SER A 26 16.40 15.00 6.23
C SER A 26 17.04 15.73 5.06
N ASN A 27 16.74 17.02 4.89
CA ASN A 27 17.22 17.86 3.78
C ASN A 27 16.87 17.29 2.39
N GLY A 28 15.67 16.75 2.21
CA GLY A 28 15.19 16.20 0.94
C GLY A 28 15.82 14.88 0.51
N LYS A 29 16.66 14.26 1.36
CA LYS A 29 17.23 12.92 1.14
C LYS A 29 16.84 11.97 2.28
N TYR A 30 16.64 10.71 1.95
CA TYR A 30 16.45 9.65 2.93
C TYR A 30 17.82 9.20 3.44
N LYS A 31 18.03 9.26 4.77
CA LYS A 31 19.27 8.79 5.42
C LYS A 31 19.32 7.26 5.58
N TYR A 32 18.18 6.60 5.45
CA TYR A 32 18.02 5.15 5.54
C TYR A 32 17.68 4.57 4.17
N ASP A 33 17.96 3.27 3.99
CA ASP A 33 17.60 2.55 2.78
C ASP A 33 16.08 2.30 2.75
N TYR A 34 15.38 2.84 1.75
CA TYR A 34 13.93 2.65 1.66
C TYR A 34 13.55 1.18 1.41
N ALA A 35 14.45 0.36 0.85
CA ALA A 35 14.20 -1.05 0.58
C ALA A 35 14.12 -1.91 1.86
N THR A 36 14.70 -1.45 2.98
CA THR A 36 14.71 -2.19 4.25
C THR A 36 13.41 -2.00 5.06
N ILE A 37 12.68 -0.90 4.82
CA ILE A 37 11.40 -0.63 5.50
C ILE A 37 10.35 -1.71 5.21
N PRO A 38 10.04 -2.06 3.95
CA PRO A 38 9.08 -3.13 3.64
C PRO A 38 9.46 -4.48 4.28
N PHE A 39 10.74 -4.83 4.28
CA PHE A 39 11.23 -6.05 4.92
C PHE A 39 10.93 -6.07 6.42
N LEU A 40 11.29 -5.01 7.16
CA LEU A 40 11.01 -4.92 8.60
C LEU A 40 9.50 -4.87 8.90
N ALA A 41 8.71 -4.21 8.05
CA ALA A 41 7.26 -4.17 8.21
C ALA A 41 6.63 -5.56 7.99
N GLU A 42 7.09 -6.34 7.00
CA GLU A 42 6.67 -7.74 6.83
C GLU A 42 7.07 -8.61 8.01
N LEU A 43 8.30 -8.44 8.52
CA LEU A 43 8.79 -9.17 9.69
C LEU A 43 7.92 -8.86 10.92
N LEU A 44 7.59 -7.59 11.15
CA LEU A 44 6.69 -7.17 12.23
C LEU A 44 5.31 -7.82 12.09
N LYS A 45 4.71 -7.76 10.90
CA LYS A 45 3.40 -8.37 10.64
C LYS A 45 3.41 -9.87 10.87
N LEU A 46 4.48 -10.55 10.45
CA LEU A 46 4.69 -11.97 10.69
C LEU A 46 4.78 -12.27 12.18
N SER A 47 5.64 -11.55 12.93
CA SER A 47 5.79 -11.73 14.37
C SER A 47 4.48 -11.52 15.13
N PHE A 48 3.73 -10.46 14.82
CA PHE A 48 2.42 -10.20 15.43
C PHE A 48 1.41 -11.31 15.08
N SER A 49 1.35 -11.73 13.82
CA SER A 49 0.43 -12.78 13.39
C SER A 49 0.77 -14.13 14.03
N SER A 50 2.06 -14.47 14.13
CA SER A 50 2.52 -15.68 14.82
C SER A 50 2.22 -15.64 16.32
N PHE A 51 2.39 -14.50 16.98
CA PHE A 51 2.06 -14.34 18.40
C PHE A 51 0.57 -14.53 18.66
N PHE A 52 -0.30 -13.90 17.86
CA PHE A 52 -1.74 -14.07 18.00
C PHE A 52 -2.21 -15.48 17.65
N LEU A 53 -1.61 -16.11 16.64
CA LEU A 53 -1.87 -17.51 16.33
C LEU A 53 -1.47 -18.43 17.49
N TRP A 54 -0.28 -18.21 18.08
CA TRP A 54 0.17 -18.97 19.24
C TRP A 54 -0.81 -18.83 20.41
N LYS A 55 -1.28 -17.61 20.70
CA LYS A 55 -2.29 -17.35 21.72
C LYS A 55 -3.62 -18.03 21.41
N GLU A 56 -4.05 -18.03 20.15
CA GLU A 56 -5.28 -18.68 19.70
C GLU A 56 -5.19 -20.21 19.83
N CYS A 57 -4.03 -20.80 19.52
CA CYS A 57 -3.76 -22.24 19.71
C CYS A 57 -3.76 -22.66 21.19
N HIS A 58 -3.41 -21.76 22.11
CA HIS A 58 -3.45 -22.02 23.56
C HIS A 58 -4.83 -21.72 24.19
N SER A 59 -5.80 -21.27 23.39
CA SER A 59 -7.18 -21.09 23.82
C SER A 59 -7.96 -22.41 23.73
N SER A 60 -9.12 -22.48 24.40
CA SER A 60 -9.90 -23.72 24.56
C SER A 60 -10.42 -24.36 23.25
N SER A 61 -10.43 -23.62 22.14
CA SER A 61 -10.82 -24.12 20.82
C SER A 61 -9.68 -23.94 19.82
N PRO A 62 -9.05 -25.03 19.31
CA PRO A 62 -7.94 -24.90 18.38
C PRO A 62 -8.39 -24.24 17.09
N PRO A 63 -7.60 -23.31 16.52
CA PRO A 63 -7.97 -22.64 15.28
C PRO A 63 -7.98 -23.61 14.11
N ARG A 64 -8.85 -23.34 13.12
CA ARG A 64 -8.82 -24.05 11.84
C ARG A 64 -7.56 -23.66 11.07
N MET A 65 -6.75 -24.65 10.75
CA MET A 65 -5.46 -24.48 10.06
C MET A 65 -5.31 -25.48 8.93
N THR A 66 -5.57 -25.04 7.70
CA THR A 66 -5.27 -25.85 6.51
C THR A 66 -3.76 -25.85 6.27
N LYS A 67 -3.12 -27.01 6.44
CA LYS A 67 -1.66 -27.22 6.24
C LYS A 67 -1.30 -27.87 4.91
N GLU A 68 -2.29 -28.16 4.07
CA GLU A 68 -2.06 -28.80 2.78
C GLU A 68 -1.22 -27.90 1.86
N TRP A 69 -0.13 -28.46 1.31
CA TRP A 69 0.78 -27.73 0.42
C TRP A 69 0.08 -27.10 -0.78
N ARG A 70 -0.97 -27.74 -1.29
CA ARG A 70 -1.79 -27.23 -2.39
C ARG A 70 -2.49 -25.90 -2.06
N SER A 71 -2.88 -25.71 -0.81
CA SER A 71 -3.47 -24.46 -0.32
C SER A 71 -2.38 -23.44 0.03
N VAL A 72 -1.33 -23.87 0.73
CA VAL A 72 -0.21 -23.01 1.15
C VAL A 72 0.47 -22.34 -0.04
N ARG A 73 0.73 -23.08 -1.12
CA ARG A 73 1.40 -22.53 -2.31
C ARG A 73 0.61 -21.43 -3.04
N LEU A 74 -0.70 -21.27 -2.77
CA LEU A 74 -1.50 -20.19 -3.35
C LEU A 74 -1.13 -18.82 -2.74
N TYR A 75 -0.63 -18.79 -1.49
CA TYR A 75 -0.15 -17.58 -0.83
C TYR A 75 1.15 -17.03 -1.43
N LEU A 76 1.85 -17.83 -2.23
CA LEU A 76 3.01 -17.40 -3.00
C LEU A 76 2.60 -16.42 -4.12
N VAL A 77 1.41 -16.58 -4.69
CA VAL A 77 0.93 -15.76 -5.83
C VAL A 77 0.80 -14.28 -5.46
N PRO A 78 0.09 -13.87 -4.38
CA PRO A 78 0.09 -12.48 -3.93
C PRO A 78 1.48 -11.91 -3.72
N SER A 79 2.36 -12.68 -3.09
CA SER A 79 3.70 -12.23 -2.73
C SER A 79 4.56 -11.96 -3.96
N VAL A 80 4.48 -12.80 -5.00
CA VAL A 80 5.11 -12.56 -6.29
C VAL A 80 4.53 -11.34 -6.99
N ILE A 81 3.20 -11.18 -6.99
CA ILE A 81 2.57 -10.01 -7.62
C ILE A 81 2.99 -8.72 -6.90
N TYR A 82 3.03 -8.71 -5.56
CA TYR A 82 3.50 -7.56 -4.77
C TYR A 82 4.98 -7.26 -5.03
N LEU A 83 5.83 -8.28 -5.18
CA LEU A 83 7.23 -8.09 -5.55
C LEU A 83 7.36 -7.43 -6.93
N ILE A 84 6.68 -7.98 -7.95
CA ILE A 84 6.69 -7.41 -9.30
C ILE A 84 6.12 -6.00 -9.28
N HIS A 85 5.02 -5.77 -8.57
CA HIS A 85 4.42 -4.45 -8.39
C HIS A 85 5.41 -3.44 -7.81
N ASN A 86 6.12 -3.80 -6.73
CA ASN A 86 7.12 -2.92 -6.12
C ASN A 86 8.24 -2.58 -7.10
N ASN A 87 8.71 -3.56 -7.88
CA ASN A 87 9.76 -3.34 -8.89
C ASN A 87 9.29 -2.46 -10.05
N VAL A 88 8.07 -2.70 -10.54
CA VAL A 88 7.44 -1.87 -11.57
C VAL A 88 7.23 -0.46 -11.05
N GLN A 89 6.84 -0.27 -9.79
CA GLN A 89 6.74 1.04 -9.16
C GLN A 89 8.10 1.77 -9.16
N PHE A 90 9.19 1.12 -8.73
CA PHE A 90 10.52 1.72 -8.78
C PHE A 90 10.97 2.06 -10.20
N ALA A 91 10.76 1.15 -11.15
CA ALA A 91 11.04 1.41 -12.56
C ALA A 91 10.19 2.56 -13.11
N THR A 92 8.93 2.69 -12.69
CA THR A 92 8.07 3.79 -13.12
C THR A 92 8.61 5.12 -12.61
N LEU A 93 9.04 5.18 -11.34
CA LEU A 93 9.62 6.38 -10.73
C LEU A 93 10.96 6.85 -11.33
N THR A 94 11.62 6.03 -12.17
CA THR A 94 12.78 6.50 -12.96
C THR A 94 12.37 7.26 -14.23
N TYR A 95 11.12 7.10 -14.68
CA TYR A 95 10.60 7.74 -15.89
C TYR A 95 9.60 8.86 -15.59
N VAL A 96 8.84 8.74 -14.49
CA VAL A 96 7.81 9.72 -14.11
C VAL A 96 8.08 10.23 -12.70
N ASP A 97 7.75 11.50 -12.46
CA ASP A 97 7.83 12.08 -11.13
C ASP A 97 6.80 11.43 -10.16
N PRO A 98 7.05 11.46 -8.83
CA PRO A 98 6.17 10.82 -7.85
C PRO A 98 4.72 11.30 -7.89
N SER A 99 4.46 12.57 -8.20
CA SER A 99 3.10 13.10 -8.35
C SER A 99 2.38 12.48 -9.54
N THR A 100 3.03 12.42 -10.71
CA THR A 100 2.49 11.75 -11.89
C THR A 100 2.26 10.25 -11.65
N TYR A 101 3.16 9.57 -10.94
CA TYR A 101 2.96 8.17 -10.54
C TYR A 101 1.70 7.99 -9.67
N GLN A 102 1.45 8.88 -8.70
CA GLN A 102 0.25 8.79 -7.86
C GLN A 102 -1.04 8.99 -8.67
N ILE A 103 -1.04 9.95 -9.61
CA ILE A 103 -2.18 10.20 -10.52
C ILE A 103 -2.48 8.95 -11.35
N VAL A 104 -1.47 8.39 -12.02
CA VAL A 104 -1.63 7.15 -12.81
C VAL A 104 -2.00 5.97 -11.90
N GLY A 105 -1.45 5.93 -10.69
CA GLY A 105 -1.73 4.91 -9.68
C GLY A 105 -3.18 4.92 -9.19
N ASN A 106 -3.91 6.04 -9.27
CA ASN A 106 -5.34 6.09 -8.97
C ASN A 106 -6.18 5.27 -9.96
N LEU A 107 -5.63 4.92 -11.13
CA LEU A 107 -6.27 3.98 -12.05
C LEU A 107 -6.52 2.61 -11.39
N LYS A 108 -5.76 2.26 -10.33
CA LYS A 108 -5.98 1.05 -9.54
C LYS A 108 -7.40 0.96 -8.97
N ILE A 109 -8.04 2.10 -8.73
CA ILE A 109 -9.42 2.21 -8.23
C ILE A 109 -10.37 1.63 -9.27
N VAL A 110 -10.24 2.09 -10.51
CA VAL A 110 -11.06 1.65 -11.64
C VAL A 110 -10.75 0.19 -12.00
N THR A 111 -9.48 -0.20 -12.07
CA THR A 111 -9.11 -1.59 -12.40
C THR A 111 -9.57 -2.59 -11.32
N THR A 112 -9.58 -2.19 -10.04
CA THR A 112 -10.17 -2.99 -8.96
C THR A 112 -11.67 -3.16 -9.20
N GLY A 113 -12.39 -2.07 -9.51
CA GLY A 113 -13.81 -2.12 -9.86
C GLY A 113 -14.13 -3.04 -11.05
N ILE A 114 -13.33 -2.97 -12.13
CA ILE A 114 -13.47 -3.85 -13.30
C ILE A 114 -13.30 -5.33 -12.92
N LEU A 115 -12.36 -5.65 -12.02
CA LEU A 115 -12.16 -7.02 -11.54
C LEU A 115 -13.38 -7.53 -10.74
N PHE A 116 -14.09 -6.66 -10.03
CA PHE A 116 -15.33 -7.00 -9.32
C PHE A 116 -16.52 -7.00 -10.29
N ARG A 117 -16.81 -8.17 -10.87
CA ARG A 117 -17.84 -8.36 -11.92
C ARG A 117 -19.31 -8.15 -11.49
N LYS A 118 -19.61 -7.68 -10.27
CA LYS A 118 -20.99 -7.49 -9.76
C LYS A 118 -21.16 -6.16 -9.03
N LEU A 119 -21.10 -5.05 -9.75
CA LEU A 119 -21.33 -3.71 -9.20
C LEU A 119 -22.61 -3.11 -9.78
N SER A 120 -23.36 -2.38 -8.95
CA SER A 120 -24.52 -1.60 -9.41
C SER A 120 -24.05 -0.37 -10.21
N ASN A 121 -24.94 0.20 -11.02
CA ASN A 121 -24.63 1.42 -11.79
C ASN A 121 -24.23 2.59 -10.87
N LEU A 122 -24.85 2.69 -9.69
CA LEU A 122 -24.51 3.70 -8.68
C LEU A 122 -23.09 3.48 -8.11
N GLN A 123 -22.73 2.23 -7.81
CA GLN A 123 -21.38 1.89 -7.35
C GLN A 123 -20.33 2.15 -8.42
N TRP A 124 -20.66 1.91 -9.70
CA TRP A 124 -19.79 2.27 -10.82
C TRP A 124 -19.56 3.78 -10.92
N MET A 125 -20.62 4.57 -10.79
CA MET A 125 -20.50 6.03 -10.76
C MET A 125 -19.61 6.48 -9.61
N ALA A 126 -19.82 5.95 -8.40
CA ALA A 126 -19.02 6.29 -7.23
C ALA A 126 -17.53 5.92 -7.38
N ILE A 127 -17.21 4.77 -8.00
CA ILE A 127 -15.81 4.36 -8.27
C ILE A 127 -15.13 5.29 -9.28
N VAL A 128 -15.83 5.63 -10.37
CA VAL A 128 -15.29 6.55 -11.38
C VAL A 128 -15.10 7.93 -10.77
N LEU A 129 -16.08 8.38 -9.98
CA LEU A 129 -16.06 9.66 -9.29
C LEU A 129 -14.91 9.73 -8.26
N LEU A 130 -14.65 8.64 -7.52
CA LEU A 130 -13.50 8.50 -6.62
C LEU A 130 -12.17 8.60 -7.37
N ALA A 131 -12.05 7.95 -8.53
CA ALA A 131 -10.84 7.99 -9.35
C ALA A 131 -10.59 9.40 -9.93
N VAL A 132 -11.64 10.06 -10.43
CA VAL A 132 -11.57 11.45 -10.91
C VAL A 132 -11.22 12.40 -9.76
N GLY A 133 -11.81 12.22 -8.59
CA GLY A 133 -11.49 13.06 -7.43
C GLY A 133 -10.05 12.87 -6.95
N ALA A 134 -9.60 11.63 -6.81
CA ALA A 134 -8.23 11.32 -6.41
C ALA A 134 -7.19 11.87 -7.40
N THR A 135 -7.45 11.76 -8.71
CA THR A 135 -6.57 12.35 -9.74
C THR A 135 -6.58 13.88 -9.69
N THR A 136 -7.77 14.50 -9.63
CA THR A 136 -7.92 15.96 -9.61
C THR A 136 -7.22 16.61 -8.42
N SER A 137 -7.32 16.01 -7.22
CA SER A 137 -6.64 16.49 -6.00
C SER A 137 -5.12 16.44 -6.06
N GLN A 138 -4.55 15.64 -6.96
CA GLN A 138 -3.11 15.45 -7.10
C GLN A 138 -2.53 16.21 -8.31
N VAL A 139 -3.37 16.84 -9.13
CA VAL A 139 -2.92 17.72 -10.21
C VAL A 139 -2.24 18.94 -9.60
N LYS A 140 -1.00 19.24 -10.02
CA LYS A 140 -0.30 20.44 -9.56
C LYS A 140 -1.04 21.69 -10.03
N GLY A 141 -1.29 22.64 -9.11
CA GLY A 141 -1.83 23.95 -9.45
C GLY A 141 -0.87 24.73 -10.36
N CYS A 142 -1.42 25.38 -11.38
CA CYS A 142 -0.67 26.14 -12.37
C CYS A 142 -0.22 27.50 -11.79
N GLY A 143 0.72 27.46 -10.84
CA GLY A 143 1.19 28.66 -10.13
C GLY A 143 2.67 28.67 -9.72
N ASP A 144 3.35 27.51 -9.66
CA ASP A 144 4.74 27.42 -9.18
C ASP A 144 5.75 26.81 -10.20
N ALA A 145 5.34 26.50 -11.45
CA ALA A 145 6.20 26.07 -12.58
C ALA A 145 5.42 26.08 -13.93
N PRO A 146 6.08 26.15 -15.11
CA PRO A 146 5.38 26.25 -16.40
C PRO A 146 4.56 24.98 -16.71
N CYS A 147 3.30 25.18 -17.09
CA CYS A 147 2.25 24.17 -17.20
C CYS A 147 2.27 23.36 -18.50
N ASP A 148 3.44 23.24 -19.14
CA ASP A 148 3.61 22.58 -20.45
C ASP A 148 3.96 21.08 -20.36
N SER A 149 4.07 20.51 -19.15
CA SER A 149 4.68 19.19 -18.94
C SER A 149 3.77 18.11 -18.33
N LEU A 150 2.46 18.33 -18.22
CA LEU A 150 1.51 17.35 -17.64
C LEU A 150 1.45 16.00 -18.41
N PHE A 151 1.83 16.01 -19.69
CA PHE A 151 1.93 14.82 -20.55
C PHE A 151 3.33 14.60 -21.15
N SER A 152 4.35 15.30 -20.65
CA SER A 152 5.71 15.23 -21.19
C SER A 152 6.51 14.01 -20.73
N ALA A 153 5.93 13.19 -19.84
CA ALA A 153 6.63 12.01 -19.36
C ALA A 153 6.76 10.95 -20.47
N PRO A 154 7.85 10.16 -20.48
CA PRO A 154 8.05 9.12 -21.48
C PRO A 154 6.89 8.12 -21.51
N LEU A 155 6.48 7.68 -22.71
CA LEU A 155 5.41 6.69 -22.88
C LEU A 155 5.64 5.41 -22.05
N GLN A 156 6.91 5.00 -21.91
CA GLN A 156 7.30 3.87 -21.07
C GLN A 156 6.87 4.06 -19.61
N GLY A 157 6.98 5.28 -19.07
CA GLY A 157 6.56 5.62 -17.71
C GLY A 157 5.06 5.44 -17.50
N TYR A 158 4.24 5.93 -18.44
CA TYR A 158 2.78 5.74 -18.40
C TYR A 158 2.38 4.26 -18.52
N MET A 159 3.01 3.50 -19.44
CA MET A 159 2.74 2.07 -19.59
C MET A 159 3.09 1.28 -18.32
N LEU A 160 4.23 1.58 -17.69
CA LEU A 160 4.63 0.94 -16.43
C LEU A 160 3.70 1.34 -15.28
N GLY A 161 3.24 2.60 -15.23
CA GLY A 161 2.25 3.05 -14.24
C GLY A 161 0.92 2.31 -14.36
N ILE A 162 0.40 2.13 -15.58
CA ILE A 162 -0.83 1.35 -15.82
C ILE A 162 -0.62 -0.12 -15.42
N LEU A 163 0.51 -0.72 -15.78
CA LEU A 163 0.87 -2.07 -15.36
C LEU A 163 0.91 -2.19 -13.83
N SER A 164 1.51 -1.21 -13.15
CA SER A 164 1.54 -1.14 -11.68
C SER A 164 0.12 -1.11 -11.10
N ALA A 165 -0.75 -0.26 -11.62
CA ALA A 165 -2.14 -0.17 -11.18
C ALA A 165 -2.89 -1.51 -11.33
N CYS A 166 -2.72 -2.19 -12.46
CA CYS A 166 -3.30 -3.51 -12.72
C CYS A 166 -2.76 -4.58 -11.75
N LEU A 167 -1.45 -4.63 -11.53
CA LEU A 167 -0.81 -5.57 -10.60
C LEU A 167 -1.26 -5.33 -9.16
N SER A 168 -1.36 -4.06 -8.73
CA SER A 168 -1.85 -3.71 -7.40
C SER A 168 -3.29 -4.17 -7.19
N ALA A 169 -4.16 -3.97 -8.18
CA ALA A 169 -5.55 -4.39 -8.12
C ALA A 169 -5.66 -5.92 -8.08
N LEU A 170 -4.94 -6.62 -8.97
CA LEU A 170 -4.90 -8.07 -9.03
C LEU A 170 -4.41 -8.68 -7.71
N ALA A 171 -3.34 -8.15 -7.12
CA ALA A 171 -2.82 -8.60 -5.84
C ALA A 171 -3.88 -8.47 -4.74
N GLY A 172 -4.54 -7.31 -4.65
CA GLY A 172 -5.59 -7.06 -3.67
C GLY A 172 -6.78 -8.02 -3.80
N VAL A 173 -7.32 -8.18 -5.01
CA VAL A 173 -8.47 -9.06 -5.28
C VAL A 173 -8.11 -10.53 -5.05
N TYR A 174 -6.90 -10.95 -5.43
CA TYR A 174 -6.46 -12.32 -5.18
C TYR A 174 -6.26 -12.60 -3.69
N THR A 175 -5.70 -11.66 -2.92
CA THR A 175 -5.59 -11.78 -1.46
C THR A 175 -6.96 -11.89 -0.82
N GLU A 176 -7.93 -11.08 -1.23
CA GLU A 176 -9.32 -11.19 -0.76
C GLU A 176 -9.92 -12.56 -1.07
N TYR A 177 -9.81 -13.00 -2.32
CA TYR A 177 -10.29 -14.33 -2.75
C TYR A 177 -9.69 -15.43 -1.89
N LEU A 178 -8.37 -15.40 -1.63
CA LEU A 178 -7.68 -16.42 -0.86
C LEU A 178 -8.09 -16.40 0.63
N MET A 179 -8.25 -15.20 1.21
CA MET A 179 -8.67 -15.06 2.61
C MET A 179 -10.11 -15.52 2.82
N LYS A 180 -11.02 -15.22 1.89
CA LYS A 180 -12.44 -15.62 1.95
C LYS A 180 -12.70 -17.07 1.56
N LYS A 181 -11.88 -17.67 0.70
CA LYS A 181 -12.04 -19.06 0.24
C LYS A 181 -11.89 -20.08 1.37
N ASN A 182 -10.94 -19.86 2.29
CA ASN A 182 -10.68 -20.78 3.39
C ASN A 182 -11.34 -20.25 4.67
N SER A 183 -12.00 -21.14 5.42
CA SER A 183 -12.54 -20.85 6.77
C SER A 183 -11.48 -20.92 7.89
N ASP A 184 -10.20 -20.80 7.50
CA ASP A 184 -9.06 -20.79 8.41
C ASP A 184 -9.01 -19.52 9.27
N SER A 185 -8.29 -19.61 10.39
CA SER A 185 -7.95 -18.44 11.22
C SER A 185 -7.23 -17.36 10.39
N LEU A 186 -7.62 -16.10 10.60
CA LEU A 186 -6.96 -14.94 9.99
C LEU A 186 -5.45 -14.96 10.27
N TYR A 187 -5.06 -15.29 11.50
CA TYR A 187 -3.65 -15.28 11.89
C TYR A 187 -2.84 -16.34 11.17
N TRP A 188 -3.41 -17.52 10.93
CA TRP A 188 -2.76 -18.56 10.13
C TRP A 188 -2.56 -18.14 8.67
N GLN A 189 -3.60 -17.56 8.06
CA GLN A 189 -3.52 -17.05 6.69
C GLN A 189 -2.50 -15.91 6.57
N ASN A 190 -2.44 -15.04 7.57
CA ASN A 190 -1.45 -13.97 7.66
C ASN A 190 -0.02 -14.51 7.81
N VAL A 191 0.19 -15.52 8.65
CA VAL A 191 1.51 -16.17 8.78
C VAL A 191 1.96 -16.71 7.44
N GLN A 192 1.09 -17.41 6.70
CA GLN A 192 1.42 -17.93 5.36
C GLN A 192 1.77 -16.80 4.39
N LEU A 193 0.92 -15.77 4.31
CA LEU A 193 1.12 -14.63 3.42
C LEU A 193 2.42 -13.88 3.72
N TYR A 194 2.62 -13.48 4.97
CA TYR A 194 3.78 -12.68 5.38
C TYR A 194 5.08 -13.50 5.40
N THR A 195 5.03 -14.81 5.60
CA THR A 195 6.22 -15.68 5.46
C THR A 195 6.78 -15.58 4.04
N PHE A 196 5.93 -15.73 3.02
CA PHE A 196 6.36 -15.53 1.64
C PHE A 196 6.79 -14.08 1.39
N GLY A 197 6.06 -13.09 1.93
CA GLY A 197 6.45 -11.68 1.87
C GLY A 197 7.87 -11.41 2.38
N VAL A 198 8.24 -11.94 3.55
CA VAL A 198 9.58 -11.82 4.13
C VAL A 198 10.63 -12.47 3.21
N ILE A 199 10.37 -13.68 2.70
CA ILE A 199 11.29 -14.40 1.80
C ILE A 199 11.56 -13.57 0.53
N PHE A 200 10.53 -13.02 -0.11
CA PHE A 200 10.69 -12.23 -1.33
C PHE A 200 11.37 -10.89 -1.08
N ASN A 201 11.06 -10.19 0.03
CA ASN A 201 11.75 -8.95 0.38
C ASN A 201 13.23 -9.21 0.72
N MET A 202 13.54 -10.31 1.40
CA MET A 202 14.92 -10.73 1.66
C MET A 202 15.65 -11.04 0.35
N GLY A 203 15.02 -11.79 -0.56
CA GLY A 203 15.57 -12.06 -1.89
C GLY A 203 15.84 -10.79 -2.71
N TRP A 204 14.98 -9.78 -2.60
CA TRP A 204 15.18 -8.48 -3.24
C TRP A 204 16.40 -7.73 -2.69
N LEU A 205 16.60 -7.73 -1.37
CA LEU A 205 17.78 -7.12 -0.74
C LEU A 205 19.07 -7.82 -1.17
N ILE A 206 19.06 -9.17 -1.20
CA ILE A 206 20.20 -9.96 -1.69
C ILE A 206 20.49 -9.66 -3.17
N TYR A 207 19.46 -9.54 -4.00
CA TYR A 207 19.62 -9.16 -5.41
C TYR A 207 20.21 -7.76 -5.58
N GLY A 208 19.80 -6.80 -4.74
CA GLY A 208 20.37 -5.45 -4.70
C GLY A 208 21.87 -5.44 -4.36
N ASP A 209 22.28 -6.24 -3.38
CA ASP A 209 23.70 -6.39 -3.03
C ASP A 209 24.52 -7.07 -4.13
N PHE A 210 23.95 -8.11 -4.77
CA PHE A 210 24.60 -8.79 -5.89
C PHE A 210 24.81 -7.83 -7.07
N LYS A 211 23.82 -6.97 -7.37
CA LYS A 211 23.92 -5.97 -8.44
C LYS A 211 24.98 -4.90 -8.16
N THR A 212 25.22 -4.59 -6.88
CA THR A 212 26.24 -3.62 -6.44
C THR A 212 27.59 -4.26 -6.12
N GLY A 213 27.77 -5.55 -6.43
CA GLY A 213 29.04 -6.26 -6.21
C GLY A 213 29.46 -6.35 -4.75
N PHE A 214 28.52 -6.23 -3.80
CA PHE A 214 28.79 -6.15 -2.35
C PHE A 214 29.73 -5.01 -1.92
N GLU A 215 29.94 -3.99 -2.76
CA GLU A 215 30.86 -2.87 -2.46
C GLU A 215 30.46 -2.08 -1.20
N LEU A 216 29.15 -1.97 -0.95
CA LEU A 216 28.58 -1.24 0.19
C LEU A 216 28.44 -2.11 1.45
N GLY A 217 28.94 -3.35 1.42
CA GLY A 217 28.69 -4.36 2.43
C GLY A 217 27.30 -5.00 2.30
N PRO A 218 27.07 -6.12 3.00
CA PRO A 218 25.83 -6.88 2.89
C PRO A 218 24.65 -6.17 3.58
N TRP A 219 23.44 -6.42 3.07
CA TRP A 219 22.20 -5.76 3.46
C TRP A 219 21.92 -5.86 4.96
N TRP A 220 22.31 -6.96 5.61
CA TRP A 220 22.09 -7.18 7.03
C TRP A 220 22.95 -6.27 7.93
N GLN A 221 24.12 -5.82 7.46
CA GLN A 221 24.91 -4.80 8.17
C GLN A 221 24.30 -3.41 7.98
N ARG A 222 23.79 -3.15 6.77
CA ARG A 222 23.16 -1.88 6.40
C ARG A 222 21.74 -1.71 6.94
N LEU A 223 21.12 -2.78 7.43
CA LEU A 223 19.69 -2.84 7.74
C LEU A 223 19.23 -1.73 8.68
N PHE A 224 20.06 -1.34 9.65
CA PHE A 224 19.72 -0.31 10.65
C PHE A 224 20.48 1.01 10.46
N ASN A 225 21.24 1.15 9.37
CA ASN A 225 22.00 2.36 9.13
C ASN A 225 21.06 3.54 8.81
N GLY A 226 21.25 4.65 9.52
CA GLY A 226 20.45 5.86 9.33
C GLY A 226 19.03 5.78 9.92
N TYR A 227 18.73 4.77 10.72
CA TYR A 227 17.42 4.64 11.38
C TYR A 227 17.27 5.65 12.51
N SER A 228 16.27 6.50 12.37
CA SER A 228 15.84 7.42 13.40
C SER A 228 14.55 6.91 14.08
N ILE A 229 14.14 7.57 15.16
CA ILE A 229 12.87 7.24 15.84
C ILE A 229 11.70 7.39 14.85
N THR A 230 11.72 8.40 13.96
CA THR A 230 10.67 8.57 12.95
C THR A 230 10.68 7.44 11.91
N THR A 231 11.85 6.92 11.52
CA THR A 231 11.96 5.73 10.65
C THR A 231 11.29 4.52 11.29
N TRP A 232 11.51 4.28 12.59
CA TRP A 232 10.84 3.21 13.32
C TRP A 232 9.32 3.42 13.38
N MET A 233 8.85 4.65 13.61
CA MET A 233 7.41 4.96 13.54
C MET A 233 6.82 4.62 12.17
N VAL A 234 7.52 4.90 11.07
CA VAL A 234 7.08 4.50 9.72
C VAL A 234 6.96 2.98 9.60
N VAL A 235 7.93 2.21 10.10
CA VAL A 235 7.90 0.73 10.07
C VAL A 235 6.71 0.20 10.88
N PHE A 236 6.51 0.69 12.12
CA PHE A 236 5.38 0.29 12.96
C PHE A 236 4.04 0.62 12.32
N ASN A 237 3.94 1.80 11.72
CA ASN A 237 2.71 2.25 11.09
C ASN A 237 2.40 1.44 9.82
N LEU A 238 3.40 1.19 8.96
CA LEU A 238 3.27 0.34 7.77
C LEU A 238 2.90 -1.11 8.13
N GLY A 239 3.46 -1.63 9.22
CA GLY A 239 3.07 -2.95 9.73
C GLY A 239 1.62 -2.97 10.21
N SER A 240 1.21 -1.95 10.97
CA SER A 240 -0.14 -1.81 11.51
C SER A 240 -1.20 -1.67 10.41
N THR A 241 -0.97 -0.79 9.42
CA THR A 241 -1.86 -0.65 8.26
C THR A 241 -1.99 -1.97 7.50
N GLY A 242 -0.89 -2.71 7.33
CA GLY A 242 -0.91 -4.04 6.69
C GLY A 242 -1.77 -5.07 7.43
N LEU A 243 -1.72 -5.11 8.78
CA LEU A 243 -2.59 -5.99 9.57
C LEU A 243 -4.07 -5.62 9.43
N LEU A 244 -4.39 -4.32 9.44
CA LEU A 244 -5.77 -3.84 9.24
C LEU A 244 -6.28 -4.15 7.83
N VAL A 245 -5.42 -3.99 6.81
CA VAL A 245 -5.75 -4.37 5.42
C VAL A 245 -6.11 -5.85 5.35
N SER A 246 -5.31 -6.74 5.95
CA SER A 246 -5.59 -8.17 5.96
C SER A 246 -6.87 -8.51 6.71
N TRP A 247 -7.17 -7.79 7.80
CA TRP A 247 -8.46 -7.93 8.49
C TRP A 247 -9.64 -7.52 7.57
N LEU A 248 -9.52 -6.39 6.86
CA LEU A 248 -10.54 -5.96 5.89
C LEU A 248 -10.71 -6.97 4.75
N MET A 249 -9.63 -7.57 4.24
CA MET A 249 -9.72 -8.59 3.18
C MET A 249 -10.47 -9.84 3.62
N LYS A 250 -10.40 -10.19 4.91
CA LYS A 250 -11.10 -11.36 5.45
C LYS A 250 -12.56 -11.08 5.80
N TYR A 251 -12.83 -9.94 6.43
CA TYR A 251 -14.14 -9.64 7.04
C TYR A 251 -14.95 -8.55 6.32
N SER A 252 -14.39 -7.95 5.27
CA SER A 252 -15.01 -6.92 4.45
C SER A 252 -14.57 -7.11 2.99
N ASP A 253 -14.60 -6.06 2.18
CA ASP A 253 -14.29 -6.10 0.75
C ASP A 253 -13.13 -5.16 0.42
N ASN A 254 -12.38 -5.48 -0.64
CA ASN A 254 -11.29 -4.62 -1.15
C ASN A 254 -11.81 -3.24 -1.58
N ILE A 255 -13.11 -3.10 -1.88
CA ILE A 255 -13.75 -1.80 -2.12
C ILE A 255 -13.62 -0.89 -0.88
N VAL A 256 -13.92 -1.41 0.33
CA VAL A 256 -13.79 -0.64 1.58
C VAL A 256 -12.36 -0.20 1.81
N LYS A 257 -11.37 -1.07 1.53
CA LYS A 257 -9.95 -0.68 1.57
C LYS A 257 -9.68 0.50 0.62
N VAL A 258 -10.15 0.43 -0.63
CA VAL A 258 -9.91 1.48 -1.63
C VAL A 258 -10.53 2.81 -1.18
N TYR A 259 -11.76 2.80 -0.65
CA TYR A 259 -12.39 3.97 -0.05
C TYR A 259 -11.58 4.53 1.13
N SER A 260 -11.19 3.68 2.10
CA SER A 260 -10.34 4.09 3.22
C SER A 260 -9.04 4.74 2.77
N THR A 261 -8.35 4.15 1.79
CA THR A 261 -7.10 4.72 1.27
C THR A 261 -7.32 6.04 0.53
N SER A 262 -8.46 6.22 -0.12
CA SER A 262 -8.80 7.45 -0.82
C SER A 262 -9.14 8.58 0.14
N MET A 263 -9.92 8.28 1.18
CA MET A 263 -10.17 9.21 2.29
C MET A 263 -8.87 9.57 3.02
N ALA A 264 -7.93 8.61 3.16
CA ALA A 264 -6.64 8.86 3.80
C ALA A 264 -5.81 9.87 2.99
N MET A 265 -5.82 9.78 1.66
CA MET A 265 -5.14 10.75 0.79
C MET A 265 -5.68 12.18 1.03
N LEU A 266 -7.00 12.33 1.12
CA LEU A 266 -7.60 13.64 1.44
C LEU A 266 -7.21 14.13 2.83
N LEU A 267 -7.26 13.25 3.82
CA LEU A 267 -6.90 13.60 5.19
C LEU A 267 -5.43 14.03 5.29
N THR A 268 -4.50 13.33 4.63
CA THR A 268 -3.10 13.73 4.51
C THR A 268 -2.97 15.12 3.91
N MET A 269 -3.75 15.43 2.86
CA MET A 269 -3.71 16.75 2.22
C MET A 269 -4.22 17.87 3.14
N VAL A 270 -5.35 17.66 3.83
CA VAL A 270 -5.90 18.62 4.81
C VAL A 270 -4.90 18.87 5.94
N ILE A 271 -4.31 17.80 6.48
CA ILE A 271 -3.29 17.90 7.52
C ILE A 271 -2.03 18.61 6.98
N SER A 272 -1.67 18.39 5.71
CA SER A 272 -0.50 19.02 5.11
C SER A 272 -0.68 20.53 4.87
N ILE A 273 -1.90 20.99 4.59
CA ILE A 273 -2.22 22.43 4.55
C ILE A 273 -1.95 23.06 5.92
N TYR A 274 -2.37 22.39 7.00
CA TYR A 274 -2.19 22.92 8.36
C TYR A 274 -0.74 22.82 8.86
N LEU A 275 -0.08 21.67 8.68
CA LEU A 275 1.25 21.41 9.23
C LEU A 275 2.40 21.94 8.37
N PHE A 276 2.25 21.91 7.04
CA PHE A 276 3.32 22.29 6.10
C PHE A 276 2.99 23.57 5.32
N SER A 277 1.90 24.27 5.68
CA SER A 277 1.46 25.53 5.04
C SER A 277 1.34 25.43 3.51
N VAL A 278 0.95 24.26 3.01
CA VAL A 278 0.73 24.04 1.57
C VAL A 278 -0.46 24.89 1.10
N LYS A 279 -0.31 25.60 -0.03
CA LYS A 279 -1.41 26.38 -0.63
C LYS A 279 -2.57 25.45 -1.00
N ALA A 280 -3.75 25.70 -0.46
CA ALA A 280 -4.95 24.93 -0.79
C ALA A 280 -5.41 25.25 -2.23
N THR A 281 -5.37 24.25 -3.11
CA THR A 281 -5.86 24.39 -4.50
C THR A 281 -7.37 24.15 -4.57
N ILE A 282 -8.08 24.85 -5.47
CA ILE A 282 -9.53 24.69 -5.72
C ILE A 282 -9.93 23.23 -5.98
N GLN A 283 -9.02 22.45 -6.57
CA GLN A 283 -9.15 21.02 -6.80
C GLN A 283 -9.45 20.22 -5.53
N VAL A 284 -8.91 20.62 -4.37
CA VAL A 284 -9.13 19.94 -3.08
C VAL A 284 -10.58 20.14 -2.59
N LEU A 285 -11.13 21.32 -2.80
CA LEU A 285 -12.51 21.69 -2.42
C LEU A 285 -13.54 20.92 -3.25
N ALA A 286 -13.30 20.77 -4.55
CA ALA A 286 -14.15 19.99 -5.45
C ALA A 286 -14.24 18.51 -5.03
N VAL A 287 -13.13 17.92 -4.58
CA VAL A 287 -13.08 16.50 -4.19
C VAL A 287 -13.73 16.26 -2.84
N PHE A 288 -13.57 17.18 -1.89
CA PHE A 288 -14.24 17.12 -0.60
C PHE A 288 -15.77 17.18 -0.76
N LEU A 289 -16.27 18.03 -1.66
CA LEU A 289 -17.70 18.13 -1.99
C LEU A 289 -18.22 16.85 -2.65
N VAL A 290 -17.46 16.29 -3.57
CA VAL A 290 -17.82 15.07 -4.31
C VAL A 290 -17.94 13.84 -3.41
N LEU A 291 -17.06 13.68 -2.43
CA LEU A 291 -17.06 12.52 -1.51
C LEU A 291 -18.05 12.64 -0.34
N LEU A 292 -18.59 13.84 -0.08
CA LEU A 292 -19.68 14.05 0.88
C LEU A 292 -21.06 13.72 0.29
N LEU A 293 -21.16 13.63 -1.03
CA LEU A 293 -22.40 13.38 -1.76
C LEU A 293 -22.71 11.88 -2.00
N ASP A 294 -21.71 11.00 -1.82
CA ASP A 294 -21.82 9.54 -1.90
C ASP A 294 -21.91 8.90 -0.49
#